data_AF-A0A7D8UD40-F1
#
_entry.id   AF-A0A7D8UD40-F1
#
_cell.length_a   1.000
_cell.length_b   1.000
_cell.length_c   1.000
_cell.angle_alpha   90.00
_cell.angle_beta   90.00
_cell.angle_gamma   90.00
#
_symmetry.space_group_name_H-M   'P 1'
#
loop_
_entity.id
_entity.type
_entity.pdbx_description
1 polymer ?
#
loop_
_entity_poly.entity_id
_entity_poly.type
_entity_poly.pdbx_seq_one_letter_code
_entity_poly.pdbx_strand_id
1 'polypeptide(L)'
;MLVRFRFAFFRYGNERLPPADPVPSSAATSCPSPGSPESTLCWEPGECAICGSREAIDRLEVSHLIYGRRGSVRIVRCRGCGHLYQSPRPTLETISAWYPDDYGPHQEVATARRLDGAPQPEPLAGGSVGETALAPAAAVQPQATGEPRDREAASGSPTQPWYLSRWARAIPGLRLFYYRLSDRHASPVPSPPRLGAKALELGCGAGAYLEQLRAAGWEVRGVEPADAPASRCRARGLAVDTAGVESIELPEGEYDLVVAWMVLEHLHDPAAALSRVHRWLRPGGTLMVSVPHVRDWELRFGGRYHFILNEPTHLQHFDRAGIERLLTASGFRVRSFRFQQNVYNQVGWLGIWLKARLPGRDWGGRLLAFLDDPAMWGRLALAPLGKILAALGLTGRVTIIAERGELVRADLPKRGKAT
;
A
#
# COMPACT_ATOMS: atom_id res chain seq x y z
N MET A 1 3.08 0.06 -15.98
CA MET A 1 1.91 0.73 -15.41
C MET A 1 2.15 0.70 -13.92
N LEU A 2 2.64 1.80 -13.32
CA LEU A 2 2.63 1.90 -11.87
C LEU A 2 1.34 2.59 -11.48
N VAL A 3 0.64 1.98 -10.54
CA VAL A 3 -0.57 2.45 -9.86
C VAL A 3 -0.60 3.98 -9.78
N ARG A 4 -1.67 4.60 -10.31
CA ARG A 4 -1.99 5.98 -9.97
C ARG A 4 -2.39 5.98 -8.50
N PHE A 5 -1.42 6.07 -7.60
CA PHE A 5 -1.69 6.57 -6.27
C PHE A 5 -1.99 8.05 -6.45
N ARG A 6 -3.27 8.38 -6.62
CA ARG A 6 -3.74 9.70 -6.18
C ARG A 6 -3.49 9.69 -4.69
N PHE A 7 -2.34 10.23 -4.27
CA PHE A 7 -2.17 10.58 -2.89
C PHE A 7 -3.20 11.68 -2.66
N ALA A 8 -4.32 11.37 -2.00
CA ALA A 8 -5.34 12.33 -1.58
C ALA A 8 -4.81 13.27 -0.47
N PHE A 9 -3.54 13.66 -0.56
CA PHE A 9 -2.80 14.39 0.45
C PHE A 9 -2.80 15.91 0.18
N PHE A 10 -3.09 16.34 -1.05
CA PHE A 10 -2.90 17.75 -1.46
C PHE A 10 -4.15 18.41 -2.03
N ARG A 11 -5.22 18.47 -1.22
CA ARG A 11 -6.21 19.57 -1.32
C ARG A 11 -5.81 20.70 -0.37
N TYR A 12 -4.69 21.35 -0.65
CA TYR A 12 -4.34 22.58 0.07
C TYR A 12 -3.77 23.63 -0.85
N GLY A 13 -4.47 24.78 -0.92
CA GLY A 13 -3.92 26.03 -1.41
C GLY A 13 -2.75 26.55 -0.54
N ASN A 14 -2.33 27.78 -0.85
CA ASN A 14 -1.12 28.43 -0.35
C ASN A 14 -1.22 28.94 1.11
N GLU A 15 -2.08 28.36 1.93
CA GLU A 15 -2.41 28.87 3.27
C GLU A 15 -1.42 28.39 4.36
N ARG A 16 -1.17 29.23 5.37
CA ARG A 16 -0.41 28.87 6.58
C ARG A 16 -1.13 27.77 7.33
N LEU A 17 -0.37 26.76 7.78
CA LEU A 17 -0.87 25.73 8.69
C LEU A 17 -1.26 26.37 10.05
N PRO A 18 -2.52 26.30 10.50
CA PRO A 18 -2.94 26.80 11.80
C PRO A 18 -2.42 25.92 12.96
N PRO A 19 -2.41 26.39 14.22
CA PRO A 19 -2.03 25.58 15.38
C PRO A 19 -2.96 24.37 15.53
N ALA A 20 -2.40 23.22 15.91
CA ALA A 20 -3.13 21.96 16.04
C ALA A 20 -3.91 21.89 17.36
N ASP A 21 -5.04 21.19 17.34
CA ASP A 21 -5.75 20.82 18.55
C ASP A 21 -4.92 19.76 19.31
N PRO A 22 -4.66 19.95 20.62
CA PRO A 22 -3.80 19.05 21.38
C PRO A 22 -4.43 17.66 21.54
N VAL A 23 -3.60 16.61 21.51
CA VAL A 23 -4.01 15.26 21.93
C VAL A 23 -4.59 15.34 23.35
N PRO A 24 -5.73 14.70 23.65
CA PRO A 24 -6.16 14.56 25.03
C PRO A 24 -5.04 13.90 25.86
N SER A 25 -4.69 14.55 26.97
CA SER A 25 -3.57 14.17 27.85
C SER A 25 -3.74 12.77 28.49
N SER A 26 -4.96 12.25 28.49
CA SER A 26 -5.33 10.91 28.93
C SER A 26 -6.10 10.17 27.83
N ALA A 27 -5.78 8.90 27.61
CA ALA A 27 -6.68 7.98 26.90
C ALA A 27 -8.04 8.05 27.62
N ALA A 28 -9.09 8.53 26.97
CA ALA A 28 -10.41 8.54 27.57
C ALA A 28 -10.82 7.07 27.75
N THR A 29 -10.92 6.63 29.00
CA THR A 29 -11.13 5.23 29.41
C THR A 29 -12.53 4.69 29.10
N SER A 30 -13.35 5.43 28.34
CA SER A 30 -14.70 5.01 27.96
C SER A 30 -15.07 5.57 26.59
N CYS A 31 -15.23 4.68 25.60
CA CYS A 31 -15.93 5.03 24.37
C CYS A 31 -17.39 5.34 24.71
N PRO A 32 -17.94 6.49 24.29
CA PRO A 32 -19.37 6.73 24.35
C PRO A 32 -20.10 5.75 23.42
N SER A 33 -21.30 5.34 23.82
CA SER A 33 -22.13 4.39 23.06
C SER A 33 -22.39 4.89 21.63
N PRO A 34 -22.45 4.01 20.63
CA PRO A 34 -22.70 4.41 19.24
C PRO A 34 -24.02 5.18 19.13
N GLY A 35 -23.96 6.47 18.76
CA GLY A 35 -25.14 7.32 18.54
C GLY A 35 -25.02 8.81 18.90
N SER A 36 -23.95 9.27 19.57
CA SER A 36 -23.77 10.70 19.86
C SER A 36 -23.04 11.47 18.74
N PRO A 37 -23.49 12.67 18.36
CA PRO A 37 -22.95 13.43 17.22
C PRO A 37 -21.56 14.06 17.44
N GLU A 38 -21.02 14.07 18.67
CA GLU A 38 -19.75 14.77 18.99
C GLU A 38 -18.60 13.88 19.49
N SER A 39 -18.67 12.55 19.36
CA SER A 39 -17.61 11.68 19.89
C SER A 39 -17.41 10.37 19.12
N THR A 40 -17.06 10.49 17.83
CA THR A 40 -16.92 9.33 16.90
C THR A 40 -15.52 8.68 16.91
N LEU A 41 -14.56 9.21 17.67
CA LEU A 41 -13.15 8.80 17.61
C LEU A 41 -12.64 8.41 18.99
N CYS A 42 -12.34 7.12 19.16
CA CYS A 42 -11.83 6.57 20.42
C CYS A 42 -10.33 6.30 20.34
N TRP A 43 -9.65 6.46 21.47
CA TRP A 43 -8.21 6.32 21.58
C TRP A 43 -7.84 5.35 22.71
N GLU A 44 -6.85 4.51 22.47
CA GLU A 44 -6.32 3.56 23.45
C GLU A 44 -4.78 3.70 23.59
N PRO A 45 -4.19 3.29 24.72
CA PRO A 45 -2.75 3.14 24.83
C PRO A 45 -2.22 2.13 23.81
N GLY A 46 -1.21 2.52 23.03
CA GLY A 46 -0.51 1.61 22.13
C GLY A 46 0.53 0.75 22.85
N GLU A 47 0.84 -0.42 22.30
CA GLU A 47 1.91 -1.30 22.75
C GLU A 47 2.94 -1.53 21.65
N CYS A 48 4.19 -1.84 22.03
CA CYS A 48 5.23 -2.17 21.09
C CYS A 48 4.92 -3.49 20.35
N ALA A 49 4.78 -3.44 19.02
CA ALA A 49 4.54 -4.62 18.20
C ALA A 49 5.63 -5.71 18.27
N ILE A 50 6.87 -5.35 18.61
CA ILE A 50 7.99 -6.30 18.65
C ILE A 50 8.07 -7.03 19.99
N CYS A 51 8.02 -6.32 21.12
CA CYS A 51 8.24 -6.91 22.44
C CYS A 51 7.05 -6.81 23.41
N GLY A 52 5.96 -6.14 23.04
CA GLY A 52 4.77 -5.94 23.88
C GLY A 52 4.95 -4.92 25.02
N SER A 53 6.12 -4.30 25.18
CA SER A 53 6.33 -3.30 26.22
C SER A 53 5.56 -2.00 25.93
N ARG A 54 4.99 -1.41 27.00
CA ARG A 54 4.42 -0.05 27.00
C ARG A 54 5.43 1.03 27.43
N GLU A 55 6.63 0.64 27.85
CA GLU A 55 7.65 1.60 28.25
C GLU A 55 8.29 2.28 27.04
N ALA A 56 8.34 3.60 27.06
CA ALA A 56 8.91 4.40 25.97
C ALA A 56 9.77 5.56 26.48
N ILE A 57 10.84 5.88 25.74
CA ILE A 57 11.87 6.87 26.13
C ILE A 57 11.88 8.13 25.28
N ASP A 58 11.60 8.04 23.98
CA ASP A 58 11.52 9.20 23.08
C ASP A 58 10.07 9.47 22.69
N ARG A 59 9.72 10.75 22.50
CA ARG A 59 8.40 11.20 22.06
C ARG A 59 8.56 12.23 20.95
N LEU A 60 8.03 11.92 19.78
CA LEU A 60 7.84 12.87 18.71
C LEU A 60 6.34 13.20 18.66
N GLU A 61 6.00 14.45 18.96
CA GLU A 61 4.66 14.94 18.70
C GLU A 61 4.59 15.37 17.23
N VAL A 62 3.68 14.73 16.51
CA VAL A 62 3.46 15.02 15.09
C VAL A 62 2.05 15.59 14.96
N SER A 63 1.99 16.85 14.59
CA SER A 63 0.73 17.56 14.35
C SER A 63 0.40 17.46 12.87
N HIS A 64 -0.76 16.90 12.55
CA HIS A 64 -1.17 16.63 11.18
C HIS A 64 -2.47 17.30 10.81
N LEU A 65 -2.56 17.45 9.49
CA LEU A 65 -3.73 17.85 8.76
C LEU A 65 -3.95 16.77 7.69
N ILE A 66 -4.41 15.59 8.11
CA ILE A 66 -4.54 14.42 7.23
C ILE A 66 -6.00 14.27 6.84
N TYR A 67 -6.24 14.26 5.52
CA TYR A 67 -7.57 14.20 4.90
C TYR A 67 -8.56 15.29 5.37
N GLY A 68 -8.05 16.50 5.62
CA GLY A 68 -8.89 17.62 6.05
C GLY A 68 -9.24 17.62 7.55
N ARG A 69 -8.87 16.58 8.31
CA ARG A 69 -9.05 16.53 9.76
C ARG A 69 -7.78 16.99 10.49
N ARG A 70 -7.97 17.84 11.50
CA ARG A 70 -6.90 18.33 12.39
C ARG A 70 -6.71 17.35 13.54
N GLY A 71 -5.46 17.09 13.93
CA GLY A 71 -5.12 16.38 15.16
C GLY A 71 -3.62 16.24 15.35
N SER A 72 -3.15 16.17 16.59
CA SER A 72 -1.80 15.66 16.86
C SER A 72 -1.83 14.19 17.27
N VAL A 73 -0.74 13.50 17.00
CA VAL A 73 -0.46 12.16 17.52
C VAL A 73 0.92 12.14 18.13
N ARG A 74 1.15 11.13 18.97
CA ARG A 74 2.45 10.90 19.59
C ARG A 74 3.05 9.61 19.04
N ILE A 75 4.21 9.74 18.41
CA ILE A 75 5.07 8.62 18.09
C ILE A 75 6.07 8.44 19.21
N VAL A 76 6.13 7.23 19.75
CA VAL A 76 6.96 6.90 20.90
C VAL A 76 7.97 5.82 20.54
N ARG A 77 9.15 5.87 21.15
CA ARG A 77 10.19 4.83 20.99
C ARG A 77 10.18 3.87 22.17
N CYS A 78 9.97 2.58 21.89
CA CYS A 78 10.04 1.52 22.90
C CYS A 78 11.41 1.50 23.61
N ARG A 79 11.39 1.48 24.95
CA ARG A 79 12.61 1.44 25.78
C ARG A 79 13.41 0.15 25.58
N GLY A 80 12.71 -0.98 25.42
CA GLY A 80 13.35 -2.31 25.37
C GLY A 80 13.96 -2.65 24.01
N CYS A 81 13.29 -2.33 22.90
CA CYS A 81 13.73 -2.76 21.56
C CYS A 81 13.90 -1.63 20.54
N GLY A 82 13.64 -0.37 20.93
CA GLY A 82 13.79 0.79 20.06
C GLY A 82 12.73 0.96 18.97
N HIS A 83 11.74 0.07 18.88
CA HIS A 83 10.65 0.16 17.88
C HIS A 83 9.82 1.43 18.07
N LEU A 84 9.40 2.03 16.95
CA LEU A 84 8.60 3.25 16.92
C LEU A 84 7.14 2.90 16.65
N TYR A 85 6.24 3.45 17.47
CA TYR A 85 4.81 3.19 17.37
C TYR A 85 3.99 4.37 17.88
N GLN A 86 2.73 4.44 17.48
CA GLN A 86 1.81 5.48 17.90
C GLN A 86 1.19 5.16 19.27
N SER A 87 1.21 6.11 20.21
CA SER A 87 0.55 5.98 21.51
C SER A 87 0.18 7.34 22.13
N PRO A 88 -1.11 7.66 22.32
CA PRO A 88 -2.27 6.79 22.10
C PRO A 88 -2.58 6.59 20.60
N ARG A 89 -3.32 5.53 20.29
CA ARG A 89 -3.75 5.16 18.93
C ARG A 89 -5.26 5.06 18.81
N PRO A 90 -5.87 5.27 17.63
CA PRO A 90 -7.28 4.98 17.43
C PRO A 90 -7.60 3.53 17.76
N THR A 91 -8.75 3.29 18.37
CA THR A 91 -9.27 1.92 18.56
C THR A 91 -9.54 1.25 17.21
N LEU A 92 -9.57 -0.08 17.20
CA LEU A 92 -9.85 -0.85 16.00
C LEU A 92 -11.22 -0.50 15.40
N GLU A 93 -12.23 -0.21 16.22
CA GLU A 93 -13.57 0.16 15.72
C GLU A 93 -13.60 1.52 15.03
N THR A 94 -12.75 2.46 15.49
CA THR A 94 -12.81 3.86 15.02
C THR A 94 -11.73 4.22 14.01
N ILE A 95 -10.73 3.37 13.77
CA ILE A 95 -9.62 3.69 12.87
C ILE A 95 -10.09 3.88 11.42
N SER A 96 -11.14 3.18 10.99
CA SER A 96 -11.72 3.29 9.65
C SER A 96 -12.27 4.69 9.35
N ALA A 97 -12.75 5.42 10.35
CA ALA A 97 -13.30 6.77 10.22
C ALA A 97 -12.25 7.83 9.82
N TRP A 98 -10.96 7.48 9.90
CA TRP A 98 -9.86 8.35 9.49
C TRP A 98 -9.53 8.26 8.00
N TYR A 99 -10.08 7.29 7.26
CA TYR A 99 -9.92 7.21 5.81
C TYR A 99 -10.98 8.08 5.11
N PRO A 100 -10.62 8.89 4.11
CA PRO A 100 -11.59 9.66 3.35
C PRO A 100 -12.31 8.78 2.33
N ASP A 101 -13.48 9.22 1.87
CA ASP A 101 -14.25 8.53 0.82
C ASP A 101 -13.45 8.40 -0.49
N ASP A 102 -12.56 9.34 -0.77
CA ASP A 102 -11.71 9.37 -1.96
C ASP A 102 -10.33 8.71 -1.77
N TYR A 103 -10.16 7.88 -0.73
CA TYR A 103 -8.91 7.20 -0.42
C TYR A 103 -8.39 6.44 -1.65
N GLY A 104 -7.22 6.85 -2.16
CA GLY A 104 -6.69 6.43 -3.45
C GLY A 104 -6.66 4.91 -3.70
N PRO A 105 -6.21 4.07 -2.74
CA PRO A 105 -6.24 2.61 -2.87
C PRO A 105 -7.65 2.01 -3.02
N HIS A 106 -8.68 2.72 -2.53
CA HIS A 106 -10.09 2.37 -2.71
C HIS A 106 -10.69 2.99 -3.97
N GLN A 107 -9.92 3.61 -4.85
CA GLN A 107 -10.43 4.12 -6.11
C GLN A 107 -10.14 3.11 -7.23
N GLU A 108 -11.08 2.96 -8.16
CA GLU A 108 -10.81 2.20 -9.36
C GLU A 108 -9.69 2.86 -10.15
N VAL A 109 -8.65 2.09 -10.45
CA VAL A 109 -7.73 2.50 -11.51
C VAL A 109 -8.51 2.34 -12.81
N ALA A 110 -8.76 3.43 -13.53
CA ALA A 110 -9.39 3.44 -14.84
C ALA A 110 -8.51 2.74 -15.91
N THR A 111 -8.24 1.44 -15.75
CA THR A 111 -7.50 0.60 -16.70
C THR A 111 -7.90 -0.88 -16.54
N ALA A 112 -9.19 -1.17 -16.54
CA ALA A 112 -9.69 -2.44 -17.09
C ALA A 112 -9.81 -2.34 -18.64
N ARG A 113 -8.82 -1.73 -19.30
CA ARG A 113 -8.65 -1.83 -20.76
C ARG A 113 -7.53 -2.83 -21.02
N ARG A 114 -7.96 -4.00 -21.49
CA ARG A 114 -7.22 -5.15 -22.02
C ARG A 114 -5.72 -4.93 -22.20
N LEU A 115 -4.92 -5.76 -21.53
CA LEU A 115 -3.50 -5.97 -21.81
C LEU A 115 -3.31 -6.78 -23.11
N ASP A 116 -3.92 -6.38 -24.23
CA ASP A 116 -3.80 -7.07 -25.53
C ASP A 116 -2.52 -6.69 -26.28
N GLY A 117 -1.42 -6.36 -25.59
CA GLY A 117 -0.23 -5.77 -26.24
C GLY A 117 1.11 -6.06 -25.60
N ALA A 118 1.19 -7.02 -24.67
CA ALA A 118 2.48 -7.62 -24.33
C ALA A 118 2.74 -8.76 -25.32
N PRO A 119 3.93 -8.86 -25.94
CA PRO A 119 4.28 -10.05 -26.70
C PRO A 119 4.20 -11.26 -25.76
N GLN A 120 3.27 -12.17 -26.06
CA GLN A 120 3.16 -13.46 -25.38
C GLN A 120 4.42 -14.26 -25.71
N PRO A 121 5.04 -14.98 -24.74
CA PRO A 121 6.00 -16.01 -25.10
C PRO A 121 5.29 -17.07 -25.95
N GLU A 122 5.86 -17.41 -27.11
CA GLU A 122 5.25 -18.39 -28.01
C GLU A 122 5.03 -19.73 -27.30
N PRO A 123 3.88 -20.40 -27.51
CA PRO A 123 3.68 -21.76 -27.03
C PRO A 123 4.72 -22.68 -27.64
N LEU A 124 5.35 -23.51 -26.81
CA LEU A 124 6.15 -24.64 -27.25
C LEU A 124 5.31 -25.49 -28.23
N ALA A 125 5.78 -25.58 -29.48
CA ALA A 125 5.18 -26.42 -30.50
C ALA A 125 5.16 -27.89 -30.03
N GLY A 126 3.98 -28.51 -30.00
CA GLY A 126 3.86 -29.93 -29.74
C GLY A 126 2.42 -30.44 -29.69
N GLY A 127 1.99 -31.14 -30.75
CA GLY A 127 1.04 -32.24 -30.66
C GLY A 127 -0.44 -31.89 -30.87
N SER A 128 -0.92 -32.12 -32.09
CA SER A 128 -2.33 -32.18 -32.49
C SER A 128 -3.12 -33.25 -31.72
N VAL A 129 -4.30 -32.93 -31.19
CA VAL A 129 -5.41 -33.89 -31.07
C VAL A 129 -6.76 -33.20 -31.21
N GLY A 130 -7.46 -33.51 -32.31
CA GLY A 130 -8.91 -33.77 -32.39
C GLY A 130 -9.91 -32.66 -32.09
N GLU A 131 -10.35 -31.97 -33.16
CA GLU A 131 -11.64 -31.27 -33.22
C GLU A 131 -12.82 -32.24 -33.04
N THR A 132 -13.85 -31.84 -32.29
CA THR A 132 -15.25 -32.04 -32.71
C THR A 132 -16.08 -30.82 -32.33
N ALA A 133 -16.82 -30.35 -33.33
CA ALA A 133 -17.56 -29.10 -33.38
C ALA A 133 -18.91 -29.15 -32.67
N LEU A 134 -19.40 -27.99 -32.21
CA LEU A 134 -20.82 -27.64 -32.33
C LEU A 134 -20.98 -26.11 -32.43
N ALA A 135 -21.73 -25.67 -33.45
CA ALA A 135 -21.94 -24.29 -33.88
C ALA A 135 -23.08 -23.57 -33.11
N PRO A 136 -23.26 -22.23 -33.26
CA PRO A 136 -23.91 -21.37 -32.27
C PRO A 136 -25.40 -21.12 -32.53
N ALA A 137 -26.17 -20.88 -31.47
CA ALA A 137 -27.58 -20.48 -31.56
C ALA A 137 -27.74 -18.94 -31.51
N ALA A 138 -28.07 -18.40 -32.67
CA ALA A 138 -28.97 -17.29 -33.01
C ALA A 138 -29.21 -16.11 -32.04
N ALA A 139 -28.95 -14.92 -32.57
CA ALA A 139 -29.33 -13.60 -32.09
C ALA A 139 -30.84 -13.33 -32.16
N VAL A 140 -31.33 -12.48 -31.26
CA VAL A 140 -32.64 -11.81 -31.36
C VAL A 140 -32.47 -10.33 -30.94
N GLN A 141 -32.77 -9.41 -31.86
CA GLN A 141 -33.17 -8.01 -31.61
C GLN A 141 -34.56 -7.82 -32.23
N PRO A 142 -35.47 -7.03 -31.61
CA PRO A 142 -35.82 -5.68 -32.13
C PRO A 142 -36.26 -4.71 -30.98
N GLN A 143 -36.47 -3.39 -31.07
CA GLN A 143 -36.38 -2.31 -32.06
C GLN A 143 -36.53 -0.98 -31.28
N ALA A 144 -35.96 0.11 -31.80
CA ALA A 144 -35.95 1.46 -31.23
C ALA A 144 -37.17 2.31 -31.66
N THR A 145 -37.55 3.31 -30.86
CA THR A 145 -38.13 4.59 -31.36
C THR A 145 -37.80 5.76 -30.41
N GLY A 146 -37.37 6.90 -30.98
CA GLY A 146 -37.45 8.23 -30.36
C GLY A 146 -36.14 8.98 -30.07
N GLU A 147 -35.43 9.47 -31.10
CA GLU A 147 -34.44 10.57 -30.97
C GLU A 147 -35.16 11.94 -30.91
N PRO A 148 -34.47 13.02 -30.45
CA PRO A 148 -33.78 13.86 -31.43
C PRO A 148 -32.35 14.29 -31.01
N ARG A 149 -31.41 14.03 -31.93
CA ARG A 149 -30.42 14.96 -32.55
C ARG A 149 -29.86 16.12 -31.69
N ASP A 150 -28.56 16.09 -31.38
CA ASP A 150 -27.55 16.70 -32.25
C ASP A 150 -26.10 16.62 -31.72
N ARG A 151 -25.18 16.38 -32.68
CA ARG A 151 -23.73 16.66 -32.74
C ARG A 151 -22.73 15.62 -32.21
N GLU A 152 -22.35 14.77 -33.18
CA GLU A 152 -21.02 14.21 -33.45
C GLU A 152 -19.85 14.74 -32.61
N ALA A 153 -19.27 13.85 -31.80
CA ALA A 153 -17.85 13.88 -31.47
C ALA A 153 -17.27 12.48 -31.67
N ALA A 154 -16.81 12.26 -32.91
CA ALA A 154 -15.78 11.32 -33.36
C ALA A 154 -15.40 10.15 -32.42
N SER A 155 -15.73 8.94 -32.89
CA SER A 155 -14.93 7.71 -32.83
C SER A 155 -13.55 7.84 -32.16
N GLY A 156 -13.49 7.55 -30.86
CA GLY A 156 -12.25 7.46 -30.09
C GLY A 156 -11.51 6.15 -30.38
N SER A 157 -10.37 6.27 -31.06
CA SER A 157 -9.38 5.21 -31.34
C SER A 157 -8.82 4.55 -30.05
N PRO A 158 -8.08 3.41 -30.15
CA PRO A 158 -7.54 2.73 -28.96
C PRO A 158 -6.61 3.69 -28.19
N THR A 159 -6.95 3.92 -26.93
CA THR A 159 -6.37 4.98 -26.10
C THR A 159 -4.85 4.87 -25.93
N GLN A 160 -4.20 5.99 -26.24
CA GLN A 160 -2.75 6.17 -26.27
C GLN A 160 -2.13 6.20 -24.86
N PRO A 161 -0.91 5.68 -24.64
CA PRO A 161 -0.22 5.82 -23.35
C PRO A 161 0.13 7.28 -23.08
N TRP A 162 -0.48 7.87 -22.04
CA TRP A 162 -0.41 9.31 -21.71
C TRP A 162 1.02 9.85 -21.42
N TYR A 163 1.98 9.00 -21.08
CA TYR A 163 3.33 9.40 -20.65
C TYR A 163 4.36 9.52 -21.79
N LEU A 164 3.99 9.23 -23.05
CA LEU A 164 4.85 9.50 -24.20
C LEU A 164 4.13 10.48 -25.14
N SER A 165 4.69 11.68 -25.28
CA SER A 165 4.33 12.58 -26.37
C SER A 165 4.46 11.85 -27.72
N ARG A 166 3.72 12.32 -28.73
CA ARG A 166 3.73 11.71 -30.07
C ARG A 166 5.15 11.57 -30.64
N TRP A 167 6.03 12.53 -30.36
CA TRP A 167 7.43 12.51 -30.77
C TRP A 167 8.30 11.56 -29.92
N ALA A 168 8.09 11.47 -28.61
CA ALA A 168 8.86 10.58 -27.75
C ALA A 168 8.62 9.09 -28.07
N ARG A 169 7.43 8.75 -28.60
CA ARG A 169 7.14 7.40 -29.13
C ARG A 169 7.95 7.04 -30.37
N ALA A 170 8.36 8.03 -31.16
CA ALA A 170 9.13 7.82 -32.38
C ALA A 170 10.61 7.50 -32.08
N ILE A 171 11.07 7.65 -30.83
CA ILE A 171 12.44 7.33 -30.42
C ILE A 171 12.52 5.82 -30.10
N PRO A 172 13.22 5.02 -30.92
CA PRO A 172 13.37 3.59 -30.67
C PRO A 172 14.04 3.34 -29.32
N GLY A 173 13.55 2.37 -28.56
CA GLY A 173 14.13 2.00 -27.27
C GLY A 173 13.82 2.95 -26.10
N LEU A 174 13.34 4.18 -26.31
CA LEU A 174 13.03 5.12 -25.21
C LEU A 174 11.97 4.57 -24.25
N ARG A 175 10.96 3.87 -24.78
CA ARG A 175 9.95 3.19 -23.96
C ARG A 175 10.55 2.10 -23.07
N LEU A 176 11.44 1.28 -23.63
CA LEU A 176 12.10 0.20 -22.89
C LEU A 176 13.06 0.78 -21.84
N PHE A 177 13.81 1.81 -22.22
CA PHE A 177 14.69 2.57 -21.33
C PHE A 177 13.92 3.19 -20.17
N TYR A 178 12.80 3.87 -20.45
CA TYR A 178 11.91 4.42 -19.43
C TYR A 178 11.39 3.33 -18.48
N TYR A 179 10.99 2.15 -19.00
CA TYR A 179 10.57 1.06 -18.12
C TYR A 179 11.70 0.44 -17.29
N ARG A 180 12.93 0.41 -17.82
CA ARG A 180 14.12 -0.01 -17.07
C ARG A 180 14.51 0.99 -15.97
N LEU A 181 14.06 2.23 -16.09
CA LEU A 181 14.18 3.26 -15.07
C LEU A 181 12.98 3.32 -14.13
N SER A 182 11.80 2.85 -14.57
CA SER A 182 10.61 2.76 -13.72
C SER A 182 10.78 1.68 -12.67
N ASP A 183 10.48 2.00 -11.41
CA ASP A 183 10.66 1.10 -10.28
C ASP A 183 9.64 -0.06 -10.30
N ARG A 184 10.02 -1.15 -10.97
CA ARG A 184 9.33 -2.44 -10.90
C ARG A 184 9.93 -3.37 -9.82
N HIS A 185 11.01 -2.93 -9.16
CA HIS A 185 11.76 -3.76 -8.22
C HIS A 185 11.04 -3.90 -6.88
N ALA A 186 10.35 -2.85 -6.45
CA ALA A 186 9.65 -2.81 -5.16
C ALA A 186 8.33 -3.60 -5.12
N SER A 187 7.71 -3.92 -6.27
CA SER A 187 6.44 -4.67 -6.30
C SER A 187 6.50 -5.75 -7.38
N PRO A 188 7.35 -6.78 -7.20
CA PRO A 188 7.55 -7.81 -8.22
C PRO A 188 6.34 -8.73 -8.29
N VAL A 189 6.00 -9.21 -9.49
CA VAL A 189 4.95 -10.23 -9.69
C VAL A 189 5.66 -11.55 -10.02
N PRO A 190 5.80 -12.48 -9.06
CA PRO A 190 6.45 -13.76 -9.32
C PRO A 190 5.58 -14.65 -10.20
N SER A 191 6.19 -15.58 -10.93
CA SER A 191 5.45 -16.67 -11.59
C SER A 191 5.06 -17.75 -10.58
N PRO A 192 3.91 -18.43 -10.76
CA PRO A 192 3.51 -19.52 -9.90
C PRO A 192 4.51 -20.69 -9.99
N PRO A 193 4.86 -21.35 -8.87
CA PRO A 193 5.81 -22.48 -8.87
C PRO A 193 5.24 -23.76 -9.52
N ARG A 194 3.92 -23.83 -9.69
CA ARG A 194 3.17 -24.95 -10.26
C ARG A 194 1.81 -24.46 -10.76
N LEU A 195 1.18 -25.24 -11.63
CA LEU A 195 -0.21 -24.99 -12.02
C LEU A 195 -1.13 -25.08 -10.78
N GLY A 196 -2.08 -24.15 -10.65
CA GLY A 196 -2.97 -24.07 -9.49
C GLY A 196 -2.27 -23.66 -8.19
N ALA A 197 -1.16 -22.92 -8.28
CA ALA A 197 -0.57 -22.28 -7.09
C ALA A 197 -1.44 -21.11 -6.64
N LYS A 198 -1.64 -21.00 -5.32
CA LYS A 198 -2.56 -20.07 -4.68
C LYS A 198 -1.81 -18.86 -4.11
N ALA A 199 -2.30 -17.67 -4.42
CA ALA A 199 -1.82 -16.41 -3.86
C ALA A 199 -2.94 -15.70 -3.08
N LEU A 200 -2.60 -15.23 -1.88
CA LEU A 200 -3.44 -14.39 -1.04
C LEU A 200 -2.88 -12.97 -1.00
N GLU A 201 -3.71 -11.96 -1.26
CA GLU A 201 -3.37 -10.55 -1.01
C GLU A 201 -4.19 -10.00 0.17
N LEU A 202 -3.50 -9.55 1.21
CA LEU A 202 -4.08 -8.85 2.36
C LEU A 202 -4.13 -7.35 2.06
N GLY A 203 -5.25 -6.69 2.36
CA GLY A 203 -5.45 -5.27 2.04
C GLY A 203 -5.47 -5.02 0.53
N CYS A 204 -6.21 -5.84 -0.22
CA CYS A 204 -6.14 -5.84 -1.67
C CYS A 204 -6.76 -4.58 -2.33
N GLY A 205 -7.46 -3.74 -1.58
CA GLY A 205 -8.08 -2.51 -2.06
C GLY A 205 -8.92 -2.76 -3.31
N ALA A 206 -8.71 -1.95 -4.34
CA ALA A 206 -9.37 -2.12 -5.63
C ALA A 206 -8.75 -3.24 -6.52
N GLY A 207 -8.03 -4.22 -5.97
CA GLY A 207 -7.65 -5.48 -6.63
C GLY A 207 -6.64 -5.40 -7.77
N ALA A 208 -5.93 -4.28 -7.92
CA ALA A 208 -5.01 -4.05 -9.04
C ALA A 208 -3.81 -5.02 -9.07
N TYR A 209 -3.39 -5.54 -7.91
CA TYR A 209 -2.30 -6.50 -7.83
C TYR A 209 -2.79 -7.96 -7.92
N LEU A 210 -3.96 -8.29 -7.35
CA LEU A 210 -4.68 -9.53 -7.66
C LEU A 210 -4.81 -9.76 -9.18
N GLU A 211 -5.17 -8.74 -9.96
CA GLU A 211 -5.26 -8.87 -11.42
C GLU A 211 -3.92 -9.19 -12.08
N GLN A 212 -2.82 -8.62 -11.57
CA GLN A 212 -1.47 -8.91 -12.07
C GLN A 212 -1.05 -10.35 -11.74
N LEU A 213 -1.35 -10.82 -10.52
CA LEU A 213 -1.12 -12.21 -10.13
C LEU A 213 -1.95 -13.18 -10.96
N ARG A 214 -3.24 -12.90 -11.16
CA ARG A 214 -4.13 -13.70 -12.02
C ARG A 214 -3.60 -13.78 -13.45
N ALA A 215 -3.16 -12.64 -14.01
CA ALA A 215 -2.56 -12.59 -15.35
C ALA A 215 -1.22 -13.37 -15.44
N ALA A 216 -0.51 -13.51 -14.32
CA ALA A 216 0.69 -14.35 -14.23
C ALA A 216 0.39 -15.85 -13.99
N GLY A 217 -0.89 -16.24 -13.91
CA GLY A 217 -1.31 -17.64 -13.77
C GLY A 217 -1.55 -18.12 -12.34
N TRP A 218 -1.63 -17.21 -11.36
CA TRP A 218 -1.99 -17.57 -9.99
C TRP A 218 -3.49 -17.78 -9.81
N GLU A 219 -3.86 -18.71 -8.93
CA GLU A 219 -5.19 -18.74 -8.32
C GLU A 219 -5.21 -17.70 -7.19
N VAL A 220 -6.02 -16.66 -7.32
CA VAL A 220 -5.94 -15.48 -6.44
C VAL A 220 -7.13 -15.37 -5.49
N ARG A 221 -6.85 -15.00 -4.24
CA ARG A 221 -7.84 -14.57 -3.25
C ARG A 221 -7.38 -13.26 -2.61
N GLY A 222 -8.30 -12.35 -2.34
CA GLY A 222 -8.04 -11.09 -1.64
C GLY A 222 -8.79 -11.00 -0.32
N VAL A 223 -8.24 -10.24 0.62
CA VAL A 223 -8.92 -9.80 1.85
C VAL A 223 -8.85 -8.28 1.90
N GLU A 224 -9.98 -7.63 2.11
CA GLU A 224 -10.07 -6.17 2.17
C GLU A 224 -11.11 -5.74 3.23
N PRO A 225 -10.73 -4.99 4.28
CA PRO A 225 -11.67 -4.61 5.33
C PRO A 225 -12.78 -3.65 4.85
N ALA A 226 -12.54 -2.82 3.84
CA ALA A 226 -13.56 -1.89 3.33
C ALA A 226 -14.50 -2.57 2.31
N ASP A 227 -15.82 -2.49 2.55
CA ASP A 227 -16.80 -3.15 1.68
C ASP A 227 -16.79 -2.58 0.25
N ALA A 228 -16.74 -1.25 0.08
CA ALA A 228 -16.80 -0.63 -1.23
C ALA A 228 -15.72 -1.14 -2.22
N PRO A 229 -14.41 -1.17 -1.88
CA PRO A 229 -13.40 -1.75 -2.75
C PRO A 229 -13.55 -3.26 -2.94
N ALA A 230 -13.86 -4.03 -1.89
CA ALA A 230 -14.08 -5.47 -1.99
C ALA A 230 -15.23 -5.83 -2.94
N SER A 231 -16.35 -5.10 -2.86
CA SER A 231 -17.53 -5.25 -3.72
C SER A 231 -17.20 -5.00 -5.19
N ARG A 232 -16.37 -4.00 -5.51
CA ARG A 232 -15.91 -3.77 -6.90
C ARG A 232 -14.98 -4.87 -7.40
N CYS A 233 -14.12 -5.42 -6.54
CA CYS A 233 -13.31 -6.58 -6.91
C CYS A 233 -14.18 -7.79 -7.27
N ARG A 234 -15.21 -8.09 -6.47
CA ARG A 234 -16.18 -9.15 -6.73
C ARG A 234 -16.96 -8.93 -8.03
N ALA A 235 -17.36 -7.68 -8.31
CA ALA A 235 -18.02 -7.33 -9.58
C ALA A 235 -17.16 -7.61 -10.82
N ARG A 236 -15.83 -7.69 -10.68
CA ARG A 236 -14.89 -8.08 -11.75
C ARG A 236 -14.49 -9.56 -11.71
N GLY A 237 -15.19 -10.37 -10.93
CA GLY A 237 -14.96 -11.81 -10.80
C GLY A 237 -13.72 -12.19 -10.00
N LEU A 238 -13.23 -11.31 -9.10
CA LEU A 238 -12.17 -11.66 -8.16
C LEU A 238 -12.78 -12.25 -6.88
N ALA A 239 -12.17 -13.30 -6.34
CA ALA A 239 -12.52 -13.84 -5.03
C ALA A 239 -11.93 -12.94 -3.94
N VAL A 240 -12.77 -12.09 -3.33
CA VAL A 240 -12.37 -11.16 -2.27
C VAL A 240 -13.34 -11.23 -1.09
N ASP A 241 -12.79 -11.41 0.11
CA ASP A 241 -13.54 -11.37 1.37
C ASP A 241 -13.48 -9.97 2.00
N THR A 242 -14.63 -9.49 2.45
CA THR A 242 -14.72 -8.23 3.22
C THR A 242 -14.46 -8.51 4.69
N ALA A 243 -13.19 -8.42 5.10
CA ALA A 243 -12.76 -8.70 6.46
C ALA A 243 -11.39 -8.08 6.77
N GLY A 244 -11.09 -7.90 8.06
CA GLY A 244 -9.73 -7.62 8.53
C GLY A 244 -8.92 -8.90 8.72
N VAL A 245 -7.59 -8.78 8.66
CA VAL A 245 -6.64 -9.90 8.89
C VAL A 245 -6.84 -10.51 10.28
N GLU A 246 -7.26 -9.70 11.24
CA GLU A 246 -7.56 -10.04 12.62
C GLU A 246 -8.74 -11.02 12.74
N SER A 247 -9.72 -10.88 11.85
CA SER A 247 -11.02 -11.56 11.92
C SER A 247 -11.23 -12.70 10.92
N ILE A 248 -10.50 -12.69 9.80
CA ILE A 248 -10.73 -13.63 8.71
C ILE A 248 -10.17 -15.02 9.01
N GLU A 249 -11.01 -16.04 8.99
CA GLU A 249 -10.56 -17.44 9.08
C GLU A 249 -10.26 -18.00 7.69
N LEU A 250 -9.01 -18.39 7.46
CA LEU A 250 -8.53 -18.97 6.21
C LEU A 250 -7.89 -20.34 6.48
N PRO A 251 -7.98 -21.27 5.52
CA PRO A 251 -7.39 -22.60 5.64
C PRO A 251 -5.87 -22.54 5.86
N GLU A 252 -5.38 -23.42 6.73
CA GLU A 252 -3.96 -23.55 7.02
C GLU A 252 -3.23 -24.29 5.90
N GLY A 253 -1.99 -23.88 5.61
CA GLY A 253 -1.13 -24.56 4.65
C GLY A 253 -1.59 -24.50 3.19
N GLU A 254 -2.51 -23.61 2.84
CA GLU A 254 -3.13 -23.57 1.51
C GLU A 254 -2.36 -22.69 0.52
N TYR A 255 -1.74 -21.60 0.97
CA TYR A 255 -1.20 -20.59 0.08
C TYR A 255 0.28 -20.82 -0.23
N ASP A 256 0.64 -20.72 -1.51
CA ASP A 256 2.03 -20.73 -1.96
C ASP A 256 2.67 -19.33 -1.81
N LEU A 257 1.87 -18.27 -1.87
CA LEU A 257 2.26 -16.87 -1.74
C LEU A 257 1.24 -16.08 -0.89
N VAL A 258 1.71 -15.30 0.07
CA VAL A 258 0.93 -14.27 0.74
C VAL A 258 1.59 -12.92 0.53
N VAL A 259 0.80 -11.91 0.19
CA VAL A 259 1.27 -10.56 -0.10
C VAL A 259 0.53 -9.55 0.78
N ALA A 260 1.26 -8.61 1.36
CA ALA A 260 0.71 -7.52 2.17
C ALA A 260 1.40 -6.21 1.81
N TRP A 261 0.74 -5.41 0.96
CA TRP A 261 1.27 -4.13 0.50
C TRP A 261 0.71 -2.98 1.32
N MET A 262 1.56 -2.32 2.10
CA MET A 262 1.14 -1.19 2.94
C MET A 262 0.01 -1.59 3.90
N VAL A 263 0.22 -2.66 4.66
CA VAL A 263 -0.77 -3.23 5.59
C VAL A 263 -0.24 -3.27 7.01
N LEU A 264 0.95 -3.83 7.23
CA LEU A 264 1.45 -4.11 8.59
C LEU A 264 1.60 -2.86 9.45
N GLU A 265 1.89 -1.71 8.85
CA GLU A 265 1.98 -0.41 9.53
C GLU A 265 0.65 0.04 10.14
N HIS A 266 -0.47 -0.44 9.61
CA HIS A 266 -1.82 -0.07 10.04
C HIS A 266 -2.37 -0.98 11.14
N LEU A 267 -1.73 -2.14 11.39
CA LEU A 267 -2.27 -3.15 12.28
C LEU A 267 -2.00 -2.82 13.75
N HIS A 268 -3.01 -3.10 14.59
CA HIS A 268 -2.88 -3.01 16.05
C HIS A 268 -1.92 -4.06 16.60
N ASP A 269 -1.91 -5.27 16.03
CA ASP A 269 -0.99 -6.34 16.38
C ASP A 269 -0.44 -7.07 15.13
N PRO A 270 0.60 -6.51 14.48
CA PRO A 270 1.17 -7.13 13.28
C PRO A 270 1.86 -8.46 13.57
N ALA A 271 2.27 -8.76 14.82
CA ALA A 271 2.85 -10.06 15.15
C ALA A 271 1.79 -11.17 15.16
N ALA A 272 0.60 -10.89 15.70
CA ALA A 272 -0.53 -11.81 15.64
C ALA A 272 -0.96 -12.07 14.19
N ALA A 273 -1.05 -11.00 13.38
CA ALA A 273 -1.33 -11.12 11.95
C ALA A 273 -0.30 -11.98 11.21
N LEU A 274 1.00 -11.73 11.43
CA LEU A 274 2.07 -12.54 10.83
C LEU A 274 2.03 -14.00 11.30
N SER A 275 1.63 -14.26 12.56
CA SER A 275 1.43 -15.63 13.05
C SER A 275 0.30 -16.34 12.31
N ARG A 276 -0.80 -15.64 12.00
CA ARG A 276 -1.89 -16.19 11.15
C ARG A 276 -1.38 -16.47 9.73
N VAL A 277 -0.66 -15.52 9.13
CA VAL A 277 -0.05 -15.65 7.80
C VAL A 277 0.90 -16.84 7.73
N HIS A 278 1.71 -17.07 8.77
CA HIS A 278 2.58 -18.24 8.86
C HIS A 278 1.78 -19.54 8.76
N ARG A 279 0.63 -19.65 9.44
CA ARG A 279 -0.24 -20.82 9.37
C ARG A 279 -0.90 -20.99 8.00
N TRP A 280 -1.33 -19.91 7.37
CA TRP A 280 -1.99 -19.95 6.06
C TRP A 280 -1.06 -20.36 4.93
N LEU A 281 0.22 -19.99 5.00
CA LEU A 281 1.23 -20.40 4.04
C LEU A 281 1.51 -21.90 4.15
N ARG A 282 1.66 -22.60 3.03
CA ARG A 282 2.24 -23.95 3.01
C ARG A 282 3.71 -23.95 3.49
N PRO A 283 4.28 -25.08 3.92
CA PRO A 283 5.72 -25.19 4.16
C PRO A 283 6.52 -24.73 2.92
N GLY A 284 7.49 -23.84 3.12
CA GLY A 284 8.25 -23.23 2.02
C GLY A 284 7.50 -22.16 1.22
N GLY A 285 6.27 -21.81 1.60
CA GLY A 285 5.52 -20.70 1.03
C GLY A 285 6.21 -19.35 1.25
N THR A 286 5.93 -18.39 0.37
CA THR A 286 6.57 -17.07 0.39
C THR A 286 5.64 -16.00 0.96
N LEU A 287 6.17 -15.15 1.83
CA LEU A 287 5.56 -13.91 2.27
C LEU A 287 6.26 -12.74 1.60
N MET A 288 5.49 -11.84 0.97
CA MET A 288 5.97 -10.57 0.45
C MET A 288 5.26 -9.42 1.16
N VAL A 289 6.03 -8.57 1.83
CA VAL A 289 5.49 -7.42 2.59
C VAL A 289 6.12 -6.15 2.08
N SER A 290 5.35 -5.07 1.94
CA SER A 290 5.90 -3.72 1.80
C SER A 290 5.42 -2.83 2.93
N VAL A 291 6.36 -2.10 3.52
CA VAL A 291 6.11 -1.11 4.58
C VAL A 291 6.89 0.18 4.32
N PRO A 292 6.41 1.31 4.85
CA PRO A 292 7.22 2.45 5.22
C PRO A 292 8.57 2.05 5.81
N HIS A 293 9.64 2.65 5.29
CA HIS A 293 10.97 2.52 5.88
C HIS A 293 11.34 3.82 6.58
N VAL A 294 11.21 3.81 7.90
CA VAL A 294 11.49 4.97 8.76
C VAL A 294 12.91 4.86 9.31
N ARG A 295 13.62 5.99 9.38
CA ARG A 295 14.98 6.08 9.91
C ARG A 295 15.08 7.15 10.96
N ASP A 296 15.91 6.89 11.97
CA ASP A 296 16.11 7.79 13.10
C ASP A 296 16.59 9.18 12.68
N TRP A 297 17.49 9.26 11.69
CA TRP A 297 17.97 10.56 11.23
C TRP A 297 16.86 11.35 10.50
N GLU A 298 15.98 10.70 9.75
CA GLU A 298 14.87 11.38 9.09
C GLU A 298 13.87 11.93 10.11
N LEU A 299 13.66 11.23 11.22
CA LEU A 299 12.87 11.74 12.34
C LEU A 299 13.59 12.89 13.07
N ARG A 300 14.92 12.81 13.25
CA ARG A 300 15.71 13.85 13.93
C ARG A 300 15.81 15.14 13.13
N PHE A 301 16.07 15.06 11.83
CA PHE A 301 16.24 16.23 10.96
C PHE A 301 14.93 16.70 10.36
N GLY A 302 14.03 15.76 10.05
CA GLY A 302 12.74 16.07 9.47
C GLY A 302 11.66 16.43 10.49
N GLY A 303 11.84 16.05 11.75
CA GLY A 303 10.95 16.36 12.85
C GLY A 303 9.49 16.05 12.49
N ARG A 304 8.62 17.04 12.66
CA ARG A 304 7.18 16.93 12.38
C ARG A 304 6.77 16.90 10.90
N TYR A 305 7.71 17.04 9.97
CA TYR A 305 7.41 17.25 8.54
C TYR A 305 7.49 15.95 7.72
N HIS A 306 7.42 14.80 8.39
CA HIS A 306 7.76 13.51 7.81
C HIS A 306 6.65 12.98 6.89
N PHE A 307 6.97 12.78 5.61
CA PHE A 307 6.00 12.45 4.56
C PHE A 307 5.36 11.06 4.72
N ILE A 308 6.11 10.08 5.22
CA ILE A 308 5.67 8.67 5.26
C ILE A 308 4.84 8.32 6.50
N LEU A 309 4.82 9.18 7.53
CA LEU A 309 4.24 8.75 8.80
C LEU A 309 2.71 8.60 8.73
N ASN A 310 1.99 9.36 7.89
CA ASN A 310 0.57 9.13 7.51
C ASN A 310 -0.38 8.80 8.68
N GLU A 311 -0.26 9.56 9.75
CA GLU A 311 -1.01 9.39 10.99
C GLU A 311 -2.46 9.91 10.89
N PRO A 312 -3.41 9.42 11.70
CA PRO A 312 -3.26 8.41 12.73
C PRO A 312 -3.41 6.98 12.22
N THR A 313 -3.30 6.76 10.89
CA THR A 313 -3.57 5.44 10.28
C THR A 313 -2.36 4.52 10.30
N HIS A 314 -1.12 5.01 10.26
CA HIS A 314 0.06 4.18 10.50
C HIS A 314 0.36 4.13 11.99
N LEU A 315 0.07 3.00 12.60
CA LEU A 315 0.28 2.74 14.02
C LEU A 315 1.71 2.30 14.34
N GLN A 316 2.40 1.70 13.35
CA GLN A 316 3.72 1.11 13.48
C GLN A 316 4.69 1.73 12.48
N HIS A 317 5.91 2.07 12.93
CA HIS A 317 6.93 2.67 12.09
C HIS A 317 8.19 1.80 12.10
N PHE A 318 8.43 1.12 10.99
CA PHE A 318 9.49 0.13 10.88
C PHE A 318 10.77 0.73 10.28
N ASP A 319 11.89 0.50 10.96
CA ASP A 319 13.20 0.49 10.31
C ASP A 319 13.52 -0.93 9.82
N ARG A 320 14.63 -1.08 9.08
CA ARG A 320 15.06 -2.39 8.57
C ARG A 320 15.19 -3.44 9.67
N ALA A 321 15.82 -3.08 10.79
CA ALA A 321 16.10 -4.04 11.86
C ALA A 321 14.82 -4.44 12.62
N GLY A 322 13.87 -3.51 12.81
CA GLY A 322 12.59 -3.75 13.45
C GLY A 322 11.70 -4.70 12.66
N ILE A 323 11.54 -4.47 11.35
CA ILE A 323 10.74 -5.39 10.52
C ILE A 323 11.38 -6.78 10.41
N GLU A 324 12.71 -6.85 10.33
CA GLU A 324 13.44 -8.13 10.31
C GLU A 324 13.23 -8.93 11.60
N ARG A 325 13.33 -8.26 12.77
CA ARG A 325 13.05 -8.87 14.07
C ARG A 325 11.61 -9.37 14.15
N LEU A 326 10.63 -8.55 13.74
CA LEU A 326 9.22 -8.91 13.77
C LEU A 326 8.91 -10.13 12.88
N LEU A 327 9.47 -10.18 11.67
CA LEU A 327 9.30 -11.31 10.75
C LEU A 327 9.95 -12.58 11.30
N THR A 328 11.18 -12.48 11.81
CA THR A 328 11.91 -13.62 12.39
C THR A 328 11.20 -14.18 13.61
N ALA A 329 10.75 -13.30 14.51
CA ALA A 329 9.92 -13.61 15.66
C ALA A 329 8.63 -14.36 15.29
N SER A 330 8.09 -14.08 14.10
CA SER A 330 6.85 -14.70 13.59
C SER A 330 7.10 -15.97 12.77
N GLY A 331 8.31 -16.54 12.83
CA GLY A 331 8.66 -17.80 12.15
C GLY A 331 9.02 -17.65 10.66
N PHE A 332 9.34 -16.44 10.21
CA PHE A 332 9.78 -16.20 8.83
C PHE A 332 11.29 -16.09 8.72
N ARG A 333 11.84 -16.65 7.64
CA ARG A 333 13.23 -16.42 7.24
C ARG A 333 13.27 -15.34 6.17
N VAL A 334 13.84 -14.18 6.50
CA VAL A 334 14.01 -13.08 5.55
C VAL A 334 15.03 -13.45 4.48
N ARG A 335 14.67 -13.26 3.21
CA ARG A 335 15.52 -13.57 2.05
C ARG A 335 16.12 -12.34 1.41
N SER A 336 15.34 -11.28 1.27
CA SER A 336 15.84 -10.06 0.64
C SER A 336 15.05 -8.84 1.05
N PHE A 337 15.74 -7.69 1.01
CA PHE A 337 15.16 -6.36 1.10
C PHE A 337 15.26 -5.69 -0.28
N ARG A 338 14.18 -5.10 -0.74
CA ARG A 338 14.09 -4.35 -2.00
C ARG A 338 13.59 -2.95 -1.70
N PHE A 339 14.50 -2.00 -1.68
CA PHE A 339 14.18 -0.60 -1.46
C PHE A 339 13.62 0.02 -2.74
N GLN A 340 12.59 0.86 -2.57
CA GLN A 340 11.96 1.58 -3.68
C GLN A 340 12.98 2.48 -4.37
N GLN A 341 12.99 2.52 -5.71
CA GLN A 341 13.96 3.26 -6.52
C GLN A 341 13.43 4.64 -6.92
N ASN A 342 12.93 5.41 -5.95
CA ASN A 342 12.51 6.79 -6.16
C ASN A 342 12.87 7.68 -4.98
N VAL A 343 12.66 8.98 -5.17
CA VAL A 343 13.01 10.02 -4.21
C VAL A 343 11.78 10.63 -3.52
N TYR A 344 10.64 9.94 -3.55
CA TYR A 344 9.36 10.52 -3.14
C TYR A 344 9.35 10.98 -1.69
N ASN A 345 9.97 10.21 -0.79
CA ASN A 345 10.08 10.61 0.60
C ASN A 345 10.90 11.91 0.78
N GLN A 346 12.04 12.01 0.08
CA GLN A 346 12.94 13.16 0.21
C GLN A 346 12.27 14.43 -0.35
N VAL A 347 11.64 14.30 -1.52
CA VAL A 347 10.89 15.36 -2.17
C VAL A 347 9.67 15.76 -1.35
N GLY A 348 8.95 14.79 -0.77
CA GLY A 348 7.76 15.01 0.05
C GLY A 348 8.08 15.76 1.33
N TRP A 349 9.08 15.29 2.08
CA TRP A 349 9.52 15.95 3.30
C TRP A 349 9.99 17.40 3.03
N LEU A 350 10.80 17.62 1.99
CA LEU A 350 11.24 18.96 1.62
C LEU A 350 10.06 19.85 1.21
N GLY A 351 9.07 19.30 0.53
CA GLY A 351 7.86 20.02 0.12
C GLY A 351 7.03 20.49 1.31
N ILE A 352 6.81 19.59 2.28
CA ILE A 352 6.10 19.91 3.53
C ILE A 352 6.88 20.95 4.34
N TRP A 353 8.21 20.79 4.47
CA TRP A 353 9.07 21.75 5.16
C TRP A 353 9.03 23.14 4.51
N LEU A 354 9.15 23.22 3.18
CA LEU A 354 9.08 24.48 2.42
C LEU A 354 7.73 25.16 2.59
N LYS A 355 6.63 24.39 2.54
CA LYS A 355 5.28 24.92 2.76
C LYS A 355 5.13 25.52 4.16
N ALA A 356 5.68 24.85 5.17
CA ALA A 356 5.62 25.31 6.55
C ALA A 356 6.51 26.55 6.82
N ARG A 357 7.71 26.61 6.22
CA ARG A 357 8.69 27.67 6.48
C ARG A 357 8.58 28.88 5.55
N LEU A 358 8.07 28.70 4.34
CA LEU A 358 7.99 29.74 3.30
C LEU A 358 6.58 29.84 2.70
N PRO A 359 5.52 30.07 3.51
CA PRO A 359 4.13 30.06 3.04
C PRO A 359 3.81 31.14 1.98
N GLY A 360 4.62 32.19 1.89
CA GLY A 360 4.48 33.22 0.84
C GLY A 360 4.98 32.80 -0.54
N ARG A 361 5.53 31.60 -0.70
CA ARG A 361 6.01 31.04 -1.97
C ARG A 361 5.43 29.65 -2.20
N ASP A 362 4.87 29.41 -3.38
CA ASP A 362 4.28 28.12 -3.75
C ASP A 362 5.32 27.03 -4.11
N TRP A 363 6.54 27.11 -3.58
CA TRP A 363 7.58 26.11 -3.86
C TRP A 363 7.25 24.76 -3.23
N GLY A 364 6.75 24.76 -2.00
CA GLY A 364 6.30 23.54 -1.32
C GLY A 364 5.15 22.87 -2.05
N GLY A 365 4.12 23.63 -2.46
CA GLY A 365 2.98 23.12 -3.22
C GLY A 365 3.41 22.50 -4.55
N ARG A 366 4.28 23.16 -5.31
CA ARG A 366 4.83 22.63 -6.57
C ARG A 366 5.62 21.34 -6.39
N LEU A 367 6.43 21.24 -5.33
CA LEU A 367 7.23 20.05 -5.07
C LEU A 367 6.36 18.84 -4.67
N LEU A 368 5.25 19.11 -3.98
CA LEU A 368 4.27 18.09 -3.61
C LEU A 368 3.39 17.69 -4.80
N ALA A 369 2.95 18.63 -5.63
CA ALA A 369 2.24 18.34 -6.88
C ALA A 369 3.10 17.50 -7.85
N PHE A 370 4.42 17.69 -7.83
CA PHE A 370 5.35 16.85 -8.58
C PHE A 370 5.32 15.37 -8.14
N LEU A 371 4.95 15.06 -6.89
CA LEU A 371 4.80 13.67 -6.44
C LEU A 371 3.54 13.00 -7.00
N ASP A 372 2.47 13.77 -7.18
CA ASP A 372 1.19 13.27 -7.71
C ASP A 372 1.29 12.96 -9.21
N ASP A 373 1.97 13.80 -9.98
CA ASP A 373 2.23 13.56 -11.41
C ASP A 373 3.61 14.06 -11.84
N PRO A 374 4.68 13.32 -11.52
CA PRO A 374 5.99 13.67 -12.03
C PRO A 374 5.96 13.40 -13.53
N ALA A 375 6.03 14.48 -14.31
CA ALA A 375 6.20 14.41 -15.76
C ALA A 375 7.33 13.41 -16.10
N MET A 376 7.23 12.73 -17.24
CA MET A 376 8.19 11.70 -17.67
C MET A 376 9.65 12.13 -17.44
N TRP A 377 9.99 13.36 -17.81
CA TRP A 377 11.33 13.91 -17.67
C TRP A 377 11.79 14.07 -16.22
N GLY A 378 10.89 14.43 -15.31
CA GLY A 378 11.20 14.48 -13.88
C GLY A 378 11.52 13.09 -13.31
N ARG A 379 10.79 12.06 -13.76
CA ARG A 379 11.09 10.66 -13.38
C ARG A 379 12.44 10.22 -13.93
N LEU A 380 12.75 10.55 -15.17
CA LEU A 380 14.03 10.23 -15.80
C LEU A 380 15.19 10.95 -15.08
N ALA A 381 15.05 12.23 -14.77
CA ALA A 381 16.06 13.03 -14.08
C ALA A 381 16.37 12.51 -12.66
N LEU A 382 15.34 12.04 -11.94
CA LEU A 382 15.48 11.58 -10.55
C LEU A 382 15.80 10.08 -10.44
N ALA A 383 15.67 9.29 -11.51
CA ALA A 383 15.88 7.85 -11.47
C ALA A 383 17.30 7.44 -11.02
N PRO A 384 18.40 8.08 -11.47
CA PRO A 384 19.75 7.74 -10.99
C PRO A 384 19.89 7.96 -9.48
N LEU A 385 19.39 9.10 -8.98
CA LEU A 385 19.41 9.40 -7.55
C LEU A 385 18.55 8.40 -6.76
N GLY A 386 17.35 8.09 -7.24
CA GLY A 386 16.48 7.08 -6.63
C GLY A 386 17.13 5.70 -6.53
N LYS A 387 17.91 5.29 -7.55
CA LYS A 387 18.66 4.03 -7.53
C LYS A 387 19.83 4.05 -6.55
N ILE A 388 20.57 5.15 -6.48
CA ILE A 388 21.66 5.33 -5.50
C ILE A 388 21.10 5.27 -4.08
N LEU A 389 20.03 6.03 -3.80
CA LEU A 389 19.39 6.00 -2.50
C LEU A 389 18.86 4.60 -2.17
N ALA A 390 18.25 3.90 -3.12
CA ALA A 390 17.76 2.54 -2.90
C ALA A 390 18.90 1.56 -2.57
N ALA A 391 20.03 1.65 -3.27
CA ALA A 391 21.21 0.82 -3.00
C ALA A 391 21.80 1.07 -1.60
N LEU A 392 21.66 2.29 -1.09
CA LEU A 392 22.08 2.68 0.26
C LEU A 392 21.01 2.40 1.33
N GLY A 393 19.85 1.85 0.96
CA GLY A 393 18.71 1.66 1.88
C GLY A 393 18.09 2.97 2.35
N LEU A 394 18.23 4.03 1.56
CA LEU A 394 17.87 5.41 1.91
C LEU A 394 16.54 5.90 1.33
N THR A 395 15.70 5.01 0.82
CA THR A 395 14.38 5.37 0.27
C THR A 395 13.26 5.03 1.25
N GLY A 396 12.07 5.60 0.98
CA GLY A 396 10.98 5.66 1.95
C GLY A 396 10.13 4.41 2.11
N ARG A 397 10.34 3.40 1.27
CA ARG A 397 9.57 2.16 1.29
C ARG A 397 10.49 0.99 0.99
N VAL A 398 10.26 -0.09 1.72
CA VAL A 398 11.00 -1.34 1.56
C VAL A 398 10.03 -2.47 1.33
N THR A 399 10.40 -3.38 0.44
CA THR A 399 9.72 -4.65 0.22
C THR A 399 10.60 -5.77 0.72
N ILE A 400 10.05 -6.59 1.61
CA ILE A 400 10.70 -7.74 2.20
C ILE A 400 10.11 -8.98 1.56
N ILE A 401 10.99 -9.87 1.08
CA ILE A 401 10.61 -11.22 0.67
C ILE A 401 11.13 -12.15 1.76
N ALA A 402 10.23 -12.92 2.35
CA ALA A 402 10.53 -13.89 3.38
C ALA A 402 9.89 -15.24 3.04
N GLU A 403 10.49 -16.32 3.51
CA GLU A 403 9.93 -17.67 3.39
C GLU A 403 9.38 -18.11 4.74
N ARG A 404 8.32 -18.93 4.70
CA ARG A 404 7.86 -19.66 5.87
C ARG A 404 9.00 -20.57 6.36
N GLY A 405 9.57 -20.23 7.50
CA GLY A 405 10.58 -21.03 8.18
C GLY A 405 9.94 -21.98 9.19
N GLU A 406 10.78 -22.81 9.82
CA GLU A 406 10.39 -23.49 11.04
C GLU A 406 10.19 -22.44 12.15
N LEU A 407 9.19 -22.65 13.00
CA LEU A 407 9.00 -21.82 14.19
C LEU A 407 10.17 -22.04 15.14
N VAL A 408 11.21 -21.23 14.99
CA VAL A 408 12.22 -21.09 16.03
C VAL A 408 11.51 -20.45 17.21
N ARG A 409 11.47 -21.11 18.36
CA ARG A 409 11.15 -20.44 19.63
C ARG A 409 12.21 -19.37 19.85
N ALA A 410 12.01 -18.19 19.29
CA ALA A 410 12.83 -17.03 19.61
C ALA A 410 12.60 -16.74 21.10
N ASP A 411 13.67 -16.54 21.85
CA ASP A 411 13.66 -15.94 23.19
C ASP A 411 13.26 -14.46 23.07
N LEU A 412 12.04 -14.20 22.60
CA LEU A 412 11.41 -12.92 22.81
C LEU A 412 11.05 -12.86 24.30
N PRO A 413 11.26 -11.72 24.97
CA PRO A 413 10.66 -11.52 26.28
C PRO A 413 9.16 -11.81 26.14
N LYS A 414 8.68 -12.80 26.92
CA LYS A 414 7.27 -13.23 26.89
C LYS A 414 6.41 -11.97 26.92
N ARG A 415 5.61 -11.75 25.87
CA ARG A 415 4.57 -10.72 25.93
C ARG A 415 3.76 -11.00 27.19
N GLY A 416 3.77 -10.06 28.13
CA GLY A 416 3.00 -10.19 29.36
C GLY A 416 1.57 -10.48 28.96
N LYS A 417 0.97 -11.55 29.48
CA LYS A 417 -0.47 -11.75 29.32
C LYS A 417 -1.14 -10.51 29.89
N ALA A 418 -1.95 -9.82 29.08
CA ALA A 418 -2.91 -8.87 29.61
C ALA A 418 -3.69 -9.60 30.72
N THR A 419 -3.59 -9.08 31.93
CA THR A 419 -4.35 -9.54 33.10
C THR A 419 -5.47 -8.54 33.33
#